data_AF-A0A5P4S693-F1
#
_entry.id   AF-A0A5P4S693-F1
#
_cell.length_a   1.000
_cell.length_b   1.000
_cell.length_c   1.000
_cell.angle_alpha   90.00
_cell.angle_beta   90.00
_cell.angle_gamma   90.00
#
_symmetry.space_group_name_H-M   'P 1'
#
loop_
_entity.id
_entity.type
_entity.pdbx_description
1 polymer ?
#
loop_
_entity_poly.entity_id
_entity_poly.type
_entity_poly.pdbx_seq_one_letter_code
_entity_poly.pdbx_strand_id
1 'polypeptide(L)'
;MCEGGRIVNYLKALLPDERNDVLFAGYQAQGTLGREIQSGSHAVDIDNQPIKANAQIHTISGYSAHADQSDLLKFVTGIPAQPKAVHLIHGEKEAKRELGEKLETEGIEVVY
;
A
#
# COMPACT_ATOMS: atom_id res chain seq x y z
N MET A 1 5.86 -6.44 -2.92
CA MET A 1 5.94 -6.05 -1.50
C MET A 1 6.94 -6.95 -0.80
N CYS A 2 8.15 -7.04 -1.36
CA CYS A 2 9.24 -7.88 -0.86
C CYS A 2 8.99 -9.41 -0.76
N GLU A 3 7.89 -9.93 -1.29
CA GLU A 3 7.55 -11.36 -1.32
C GLU A 3 8.46 -12.28 -2.16
N GLY A 4 9.38 -11.74 -2.96
CA GLY A 4 10.16 -12.58 -3.86
C GLY A 4 11.18 -11.82 -4.72
N GLY A 5 11.95 -12.58 -5.47
CA GLY A 5 13.01 -12.05 -6.33
C GLY A 5 14.23 -11.58 -5.55
N ARG A 6 15.13 -10.84 -6.23
CA ARG A 6 16.44 -10.48 -5.67
C ARG A 6 16.36 -9.60 -4.41
N ILE A 7 15.29 -8.83 -4.25
CA ILE A 7 15.12 -7.95 -3.09
C ILE A 7 15.15 -8.74 -1.78
N VAL A 8 14.65 -9.98 -1.74
CA VAL A 8 14.66 -10.84 -0.56
C VAL A 8 16.08 -11.10 -0.09
N ASN A 9 17.02 -11.39 -1.00
CA ASN A 9 18.42 -11.62 -0.67
C ASN A 9 19.09 -10.37 -0.10
N TYR A 10 18.78 -9.20 -0.65
CA TYR A 10 19.29 -7.93 -0.12
C TYR A 10 18.74 -7.64 1.27
N LEU A 11 17.44 -7.88 1.50
CA LEU A 11 16.84 -7.71 2.83
C LEU A 11 17.49 -8.64 3.85
N LYS A 12 17.65 -9.94 3.54
CA LYS A 12 18.37 -10.87 4.43
C LYS A 12 19.77 -10.38 4.80
N ALA A 13 20.51 -9.83 3.83
CA ALA A 13 21.89 -9.41 4.03
C ALA A 13 22.02 -8.05 4.75
N LEU A 14 21.10 -7.12 4.53
CA LEU A 14 21.27 -5.71 4.90
C LEU A 14 20.37 -5.26 6.05
N LEU A 15 19.22 -5.91 6.26
CA LEU A 15 18.25 -5.52 7.30
C LEU A 15 18.81 -5.59 8.75
N PRO A 16 19.74 -6.51 9.10
CA PRO A 16 20.33 -6.55 10.45
C PRO A 16 21.31 -5.43 10.80
N ASP A 17 21.77 -4.65 9.82
CA ASP A 17 22.78 -3.61 10.02
C ASP A 17 22.13 -2.22 10.06
N GLU A 18 22.30 -1.53 11.19
CA GLU A 18 21.67 -0.23 11.48
C GLU A 18 22.16 0.92 10.59
N ARG A 19 23.28 0.71 9.88
CA ARG A 19 23.84 1.70 8.94
C ARG A 19 23.07 1.78 7.62
N ASN A 20 22.14 0.85 7.40
CA ASN A 20 21.37 0.76 6.17
C ASN A 20 19.98 1.38 6.32
N ASP A 21 19.46 1.90 5.20
CA ASP A 21 18.09 2.40 5.07
C ASP A 21 17.31 1.53 4.09
N VAL A 22 16.07 1.17 4.45
CA VAL A 22 15.09 0.54 3.55
C VAL A 22 14.00 1.55 3.25
N LEU A 23 13.86 1.87 1.96
CA LEU A 23 12.92 2.87 1.48
C LEU A 23 11.78 2.23 0.69
N PHE A 24 10.58 2.27 1.24
CA PHE A 24 9.37 1.85 0.53
C PHE A 24 8.80 3.01 -0.29
N ALA A 25 8.81 2.87 -1.63
CA ALA A 25 8.28 3.86 -2.56
C ALA A 25 6.83 3.60 -3.02
N GLY A 26 6.19 2.55 -2.50
CA GLY A 26 4.85 2.14 -2.92
C GLY A 26 4.11 1.37 -1.84
N TYR A 27 2.83 1.11 -2.12
CA TYR A 27 1.94 0.41 -1.20
C TYR A 27 2.47 -0.98 -0.82
N GLN A 28 2.42 -1.31 0.48
CA GLN A 28 2.68 -2.66 0.98
C GLN A 28 1.36 -3.25 1.49
N ALA A 29 0.93 -4.40 0.98
CA ALA A 29 -0.36 -4.98 1.33
C ALA A 29 -0.22 -5.79 2.62
N GLN A 30 -1.33 -5.90 3.35
CA GLN A 30 -1.39 -6.74 4.52
C GLN A 30 -0.99 -8.18 4.20
N GLY A 31 -0.25 -8.81 5.12
CA GLY A 31 0.24 -10.18 4.98
C GLY A 31 1.50 -10.33 4.14
N THR A 32 2.09 -9.23 3.64
CA THR A 32 3.38 -9.28 2.93
C THR A 32 4.54 -8.93 3.84
N LEU A 33 5.72 -9.49 3.57
CA LEU A 33 6.98 -9.17 4.21
C LEU A 33 7.28 -7.67 4.19
N GLY A 34 7.00 -7.01 3.06
CA GLY A 34 7.16 -5.56 2.94
C GLY A 34 6.32 -4.80 3.98
N ARG A 35 5.09 -5.23 4.23
CA ARG A 35 4.22 -4.63 5.26
C ARG A 35 4.72 -4.92 6.66
N GLU A 36 5.18 -6.14 6.92
CA GLU A 36 5.75 -6.53 8.22
C GLU A 36 6.96 -5.66 8.57
N ILE A 37 7.92 -5.53 7.64
CA ILE A 37 9.08 -4.63 7.80
C ILE A 37 8.63 -3.19 8.00
N GLN A 38 7.69 -2.70 7.18
CA GLN A 38 7.20 -1.32 7.26
C GLN A 38 6.50 -1.01 8.60
N SER A 39 5.90 -2.01 9.25
CA SER A 39 5.24 -1.83 10.55
C SER A 39 6.22 -1.67 11.72
N GLY A 40 7.53 -1.82 11.49
CA GLY A 40 8.57 -1.64 12.50
C GLY A 40 8.84 -2.88 13.36
N SER A 41 8.52 -4.08 12.86
CA SER A 41 8.88 -5.33 13.52
C SER A 41 10.38 -5.40 13.79
N HIS A 42 10.80 -5.74 15.01
CA HIS A 42 12.23 -5.88 15.37
C HIS A 42 12.93 -7.08 14.71
N ALA A 43 12.15 -8.05 14.24
CA ALA A 43 12.61 -9.16 13.44
C ALA A 43 11.48 -9.60 12.51
N VAL A 44 11.86 -10.15 11.36
CA VAL A 44 10.95 -10.69 10.34
C VAL A 44 11.43 -12.07 9.92
N ASP A 45 10.51 -12.96 9.55
CA ASP A 45 10.88 -14.27 9.00
C ASP A 45 11.10 -14.16 7.49
N ILE A 46 12.25 -14.62 7.02
CA ILE A 46 12.54 -14.71 5.59
C ILE A 46 13.12 -16.09 5.27
N ASP A 47 12.35 -16.91 4.56
CA ASP A 47 12.65 -18.31 4.26
C ASP A 47 12.90 -19.18 5.51
N ASN A 48 12.04 -19.05 6.52
CA ASN A 48 12.11 -19.77 7.80
C ASN A 48 13.37 -19.42 8.62
N GLN A 49 13.90 -18.22 8.41
CA GLN A 49 15.01 -17.68 9.19
C GLN A 49 14.61 -16.34 9.79
N PRO A 50 14.75 -16.17 11.12
CA PRO A 50 14.49 -14.89 11.76
C PRO A 50 15.63 -13.92 11.44
N ILE A 51 15.30 -12.83 10.76
CA ILE A 51 16.23 -11.77 10.40
C ILE A 51 15.93 -10.56 11.29
N LYS A 52 16.95 -10.04 11.99
CA LYS A 52 16.80 -8.80 12.77
C LYS A 52 16.55 -7.62 11.84
N ALA A 53 15.65 -6.75 12.22
CA ALA A 53 15.34 -5.53 11.49
C ALA A 53 15.84 -4.30 12.26
N ASN A 54 17.14 -4.04 12.11
CA ASN A 54 17.82 -2.91 12.74
C ASN A 54 18.02 -1.73 11.76
N ALA A 55 17.95 -2.00 10.45
CA ALA A 55 17.98 -0.97 9.42
C ALA A 55 16.87 0.06 9.62
N GLN A 56 17.14 1.31 9.24
CA GLN A 56 16.16 2.39 9.31
C GLN A 56 15.08 2.19 8.23
N ILE A 57 13.82 2.22 8.63
CA ILE A 57 12.69 1.95 7.73
C ILE A 57 11.97 3.26 7.39
N HIS A 58 11.87 3.55 6.09
CA HIS A 58 11.29 4.79 5.59
C HIS A 58 10.20 4.49 4.55
N THR A 59 9.22 5.37 4.45
CA THR A 59 8.19 5.32 3.41
C THR A 59 8.09 6.68 2.75
N ILE A 60 8.17 6.72 1.42
CA ILE A 60 7.94 7.94 0.66
C ILE A 60 6.58 7.84 -0.02
N SER A 61 5.71 8.80 0.26
CA SER A 61 4.44 9.01 -0.45
C SER A 61 4.68 9.79 -1.76
N GLY A 62 3.81 9.60 -2.76
CA GLY A 62 3.87 10.33 -4.03
C GLY A 62 4.68 9.66 -5.15
N TYR A 63 5.41 8.57 -4.87
CA TYR A 63 5.97 7.68 -5.91
C TYR A 63 5.05 6.50 -6.26
N SER A 64 3.91 6.40 -5.58
CA SER A 64 2.85 5.45 -5.95
C SER A 64 2.28 5.82 -7.31
N ALA A 65 2.12 4.84 -8.20
CA ALA A 65 1.43 5.03 -9.48
C ALA A 65 -0.10 5.10 -9.33
N HIS A 66 -0.63 5.04 -8.09
CA HIS A 66 -2.05 5.09 -7.80
C HIS A 66 -2.49 6.50 -7.40
N ALA A 67 -3.63 6.91 -7.95
CA ALA A 67 -4.32 8.14 -7.57
C ALA A 67 -4.79 8.07 -6.11
N ASP A 68 -4.63 9.17 -5.38
CA ASP A 68 -5.15 9.27 -4.03
C ASP A 68 -6.69 9.41 -4.04
N GLN A 69 -7.33 9.26 -2.88
CA GLN A 69 -8.80 9.33 -2.76
C GLN A 69 -9.38 10.61 -3.37
N SER A 70 -8.71 11.75 -3.19
CA SER A 70 -9.18 13.03 -3.74
C SER A 70 -9.10 13.08 -5.28
N ASP A 71 -8.11 12.40 -5.86
CA ASP A 71 -7.94 12.32 -7.31
C ASP A 71 -8.93 11.35 -7.93
N LEU A 72 -9.22 10.23 -7.25
CA LEU A 72 -10.29 9.30 -7.64
C LEU A 72 -11.66 9.99 -7.60
N LEU A 73 -11.94 10.77 -6.56
CA LEU A 73 -13.20 11.51 -6.46
C LEU A 73 -13.34 12.52 -7.61
N LYS A 74 -12.31 13.33 -7.85
CA LYS A 74 -12.27 14.28 -8.99
C LYS A 74 -12.41 13.57 -10.33
N PHE A 75 -11.80 12.40 -10.48
CA PHE A 75 -11.89 11.62 -11.71
C PHE A 75 -13.34 11.24 -12.00
N VAL A 76 -14.07 10.73 -11.01
CA VAL A 76 -15.47 10.32 -11.20
C VAL A 76 -16.40 11.52 -11.39
N THR A 77 -16.26 12.56 -10.56
CA THR A 77 -17.13 13.76 -10.67
C THR A 77 -16.83 14.61 -11.90
N GLY A 78 -15.64 14.47 -12.49
CA GLY A 78 -15.25 15.13 -13.72
C GLY A 78 -15.76 14.46 -15.01
N ILE A 79 -16.42 13.30 -14.94
CA ILE A 79 -16.96 12.62 -16.12
C ILE A 79 -18.16 13.44 -16.64
N PRO A 80 -18.16 13.94 -17.90
CA PRO A 80 -19.20 14.84 -18.39
C PRO A 80 -20.63 14.29 -18.32
N ALA A 81 -20.79 12.99 -18.53
CA ALA A 81 -22.04 12.27 -18.29
C ALA A 81 -21.86 11.39 -17.05
N GLN A 82 -22.49 11.78 -15.95
CA GLN A 82 -22.31 11.12 -14.66
C GLN A 82 -22.63 9.61 -14.79
N PRO A 83 -21.76 8.72 -14.27
CA PRO A 83 -22.03 7.29 -14.29
C PRO A 83 -23.27 6.97 -13.47
N LYS A 84 -24.05 5.99 -13.93
CA LYS A 84 -25.24 5.51 -13.19
C LYS A 84 -24.84 4.83 -11.89
N ALA A 85 -23.76 4.05 -11.92
CA ALA A 85 -23.18 3.38 -10.76
C ALA A 85 -21.67 3.25 -10.91
N VAL A 86 -20.97 3.15 -9.79
CA VAL A 86 -19.52 2.91 -9.70
C VAL A 86 -19.27 1.63 -8.92
N HIS A 87 -18.53 0.70 -9.52
CA HIS A 87 -18.15 -0.57 -8.88
C HIS A 87 -16.75 -0.48 -8.29
N LEU A 88 -16.62 -0.60 -6.96
CA LEU A 88 -15.34 -0.55 -6.27
C LEU A 88 -14.76 -1.97 -6.16
N ILE A 89 -13.76 -2.26 -7.00
CA ILE A 89 -13.18 -3.61 -7.09
C ILE A 89 -11.92 -3.73 -6.23
N HIS A 90 -10.85 -3.00 -6.60
CA HIS A 90 -9.51 -3.17 -6.02
C HIS A 90 -9.28 -2.17 -4.88
N GLY A 91 -8.99 -2.69 -3.70
CA GLY A 91 -8.71 -1.90 -2.50
C GLY A 91 -9.10 -2.67 -1.24
N GLU A 92 -8.54 -2.26 -0.11
CA GLU A 92 -8.93 -2.80 1.19
C GLU A 92 -10.39 -2.44 1.50
N LYS A 93 -11.05 -3.28 2.32
CA LYS A 93 -12.48 -3.15 2.61
C LYS A 93 -12.82 -1.76 3.15
N GLU A 94 -12.01 -1.27 4.07
CA GLU A 94 -12.16 0.02 4.73
C GLU A 94 -11.92 1.16 3.74
N ALA A 95 -10.87 1.08 2.91
CA ALA A 95 -10.58 2.07 1.89
C ALA A 95 -11.70 2.16 0.83
N LYS A 96 -12.24 1.01 0.40
CA LYS A 96 -13.40 0.97 -0.50
C LYS A 96 -14.63 1.60 0.14
N ARG A 97 -14.92 1.27 1.40
CA ARG A 97 -16.04 1.85 2.15
C ARG A 97 -15.92 3.37 2.25
N GLU A 98 -14.75 3.89 2.63
CA GLU A 98 -14.54 5.34 2.76
C GLU A 98 -14.65 6.09 1.41
N LEU A 99 -14.12 5.52 0.32
CA LEU A 99 -14.30 6.10 -1.00
C LEU A 99 -15.77 6.05 -1.45
N GLY A 100 -16.46 4.94 -1.18
CA GLY A 100 -17.86 4.75 -1.50
C GLY A 100 -18.76 5.76 -0.80
N GLU A 101 -18.60 5.95 0.51
CA GLU A 101 -19.35 6.94 1.30
C GLU A 101 -19.18 8.37 0.73
N LYS A 102 -17.99 8.71 0.23
CA LYS A 102 -17.75 10.00 -0.43
C LYS A 102 -18.44 10.12 -1.79
N LEU A 103 -18.40 9.08 -2.60
CA LEU A 103 -19.09 9.05 -3.90
C LEU A 103 -20.61 9.12 -3.73
N GLU A 104 -21.17 8.43 -2.73
CA GLU A 104 -22.58 8.47 -2.38
C GLU A 104 -23.02 9.88 -1.94
N THR A 105 -22.14 10.61 -1.22
CA THR A 105 -22.37 12.02 -0.85
C THR A 105 -22.47 12.94 -2.09
N GLU A 106 -21.76 12.60 -3.17
CA GLU A 106 -21.86 13.28 -4.48
C GLU A 106 -23.06 12.78 -5.32
N GLY A 107 -23.95 11.97 -4.75
CA GLY A 107 -25.15 11.45 -5.40
C GLY A 107 -24.90 10.30 -6.38
N ILE A 108 -23.75 9.63 -6.29
CA ILE A 108 -23.36 8.52 -7.17
C ILE A 108 -23.70 7.19 -6.50
N GLU A 109 -24.40 6.30 -7.22
CA GLU A 109 -24.64 4.93 -6.73
C GLU A 109 -23.32 4.14 -6.69
N VAL A 110 -23.04 3.48 -5.56
CA VAL A 110 -21.83 2.68 -5.37
C VAL A 110 -22.17 1.21 -5.17
N VAL A 111 -21.42 0.35 -5.84
CA VAL A 111 -21.50 -1.11 -5.73
C VAL A 111 -20.16 -1.62 -5.20
N TYR A 112 -20.20 -2.42 -4.13
CA TYR A 112 -19.01 -2.87 -3.38
C TYR A 112 -18.46 -4.23 -3.80
#